data_AF-Q6AN11-F1
#
_entry.id   AF-Q6AN11-F1
#
_cell.length_a   1.000
_cell.length_b   1.000
_cell.length_c   1.000
_cell.angle_alpha   90.00
_cell.angle_beta   90.00
_cell.angle_gamma   90.00
#
_symmetry.space_group_name_H-M   'P 1'
#
loop_
_entity.id
_entity.type
_entity.pdbx_description
1 polymer ?
#
loop_
_entity_poly.entity_id
_entity_poly.type
_entity_poly.pdbx_seq_one_letter_code
_entity_poly.pdbx_strand_id
1 'polypeptide(L)'
;MKMKKCMLAMLLVPFLLLIGCTKQPTQVDNFYGTSFELAKQSQIHDLNAGKDVAPVEGLEGSVGTRVMKRYEGSFEATSPKTETYSISVDGIETK
;
A
#
# COMPACT_ATOMS: atom_id res chain seq x y z
N MET A 1 -10.06 -40.70 24.62
CA MET A 1 -10.71 -39.69 23.73
C MET A 1 -10.10 -38.27 23.82
N LYS A 2 -9.51 -37.86 24.96
CA LYS A 2 -8.82 -36.55 25.11
C LYS A 2 -7.55 -36.41 24.26
N MET A 3 -6.74 -37.47 24.17
CA MET A 3 -5.45 -37.44 23.43
C MET A 3 -5.62 -37.24 21.92
N LYS A 4 -6.66 -37.81 21.31
CA LYS A 4 -7.00 -37.62 19.88
C LYS A 4 -7.47 -36.18 19.57
N LYS A 5 -8.15 -35.53 20.53
CA LYS A 5 -8.60 -34.13 20.40
C LYS A 5 -7.41 -33.16 20.51
N CYS A 6 -6.44 -33.44 21.38
CA CYS A 6 -5.21 -32.66 21.49
C CYS A 6 -4.34 -32.76 20.23
N MET A 7 -4.22 -33.95 19.64
CA MET A 7 -3.47 -34.11 18.39
C MET A 7 -4.13 -33.39 17.20
N LEU A 8 -5.46 -33.43 17.12
CA LEU A 8 -6.19 -32.69 16.09
C LEU A 8 -6.01 -31.17 16.26
N ALA A 9 -6.06 -30.66 17.49
CA ALA A 9 -5.83 -29.25 17.78
C ALA A 9 -4.40 -28.80 17.41
N MET A 10 -3.40 -29.64 17.68
CA MET A 10 -2.00 -29.34 17.37
C MET A 10 -1.73 -29.20 15.86
N LEU A 11 -2.53 -29.88 15.03
CA LEU A 11 -2.43 -29.83 13.57
C LEU A 11 -3.27 -28.68 12.96
N LEU A 12 -4.37 -28.29 13.62
CA LEU A 12 -5.27 -27.23 13.15
C LEU A 12 -4.75 -25.81 13.43
N VAL A 13 -4.08 -25.60 14.56
CA VAL A 13 -3.51 -24.29 14.95
C VAL A 13 -2.52 -23.73 13.92
N PRO A 14 -1.51 -24.47 13.43
CA PRO A 14 -0.57 -23.92 12.44
C PRO A 14 -1.27 -23.62 11.10
N PHE A 15 -2.29 -24.40 10.73
CA PHE A 15 -3.06 -24.15 9.50
C PHE A 15 -3.85 -22.83 9.57
N LEU A 16 -4.44 -22.52 10.73
CA LEU A 16 -5.16 -21.26 10.95
C LEU A 16 -4.22 -20.04 10.92
N LEU A 17 -2.99 -20.17 11.42
CA LEU A 17 -2.00 -19.09 11.42
C LEU A 17 -1.51 -18.73 10.00
N LEU A 18 -1.52 -19.69 9.07
CA LEU A 18 -1.11 -19.46 7.68
C LEU A 18 -2.13 -18.65 6.87
N ILE A 19 -3.41 -18.66 7.25
CA ILE A 19 -4.49 -17.94 6.55
C ILE A 19 -4.38 -16.42 6.76
N GLY A 20 -3.87 -15.98 7.92
CA GLY A 20 -3.71 -14.56 8.26
C GLY A 20 -2.55 -13.85 7.56
N CYS A 21 -1.66 -14.57 6.87
CA CYS A 21 -0.49 -14.00 6.18
C CYS A 21 -0.78 -13.64 4.71
N THR A 22 -2.02 -13.79 4.25
CA THR A 22 -2.41 -13.43 2.89
C THR A 22 -2.58 -11.92 2.79
N LYS A 23 -2.07 -11.29 1.72
CA LYS A 23 -2.33 -9.87 1.43
C LYS A 23 -3.82 -9.72 1.12
N GLN A 24 -4.60 -9.37 2.14
CA GLN A 24 -6.00 -9.06 1.97
C GLN A 24 -6.15 -7.64 1.42
N PRO A 25 -7.05 -7.40 0.45
CA PRO A 25 -7.34 -6.06 -0.01
C PRO A 25 -7.87 -5.25 1.16
N THR A 26 -7.24 -4.11 1.42
CA THR A 26 -7.70 -3.15 2.42
C THR A 26 -8.98 -2.48 1.92
N GLN A 27 -9.73 -1.83 2.82
CA GLN A 27 -10.90 -1.07 2.40
C GLN A 27 -10.54 0.06 1.41
N VAL A 28 -9.33 0.61 1.53
CA VAL A 28 -8.79 1.59 0.58
C VAL A 28 -8.56 0.94 -0.79
N ASP A 29 -8.09 -0.30 -0.84
CA ASP A 29 -7.88 -1.01 -2.13
C ASP A 29 -9.20 -1.28 -2.85
N ASN A 30 -10.26 -1.61 -2.12
CA ASN A 30 -11.58 -1.87 -2.69
C ASN A 30 -12.30 -0.60 -3.18
N PHE A 31 -12.04 0.54 -2.54
CA PHE A 31 -12.71 1.81 -2.81
C PHE A 31 -11.75 2.94 -3.21
N TYR A 32 -10.65 2.59 -3.87
CA TYR A 32 -9.54 3.51 -4.12
C TYR A 32 -9.98 4.85 -4.74
N GLY A 33 -10.85 4.81 -5.76
CA GLY A 33 -11.36 6.03 -6.41
C GLY A 33 -12.14 6.94 -5.46
N THR A 34 -13.01 6.37 -4.63
CA THR A 34 -13.78 7.11 -3.62
C THR A 34 -12.88 7.62 -2.49
N SER A 35 -11.93 6.80 -2.03
CA SER A 35 -10.97 7.19 -0.99
C SER A 35 -10.06 8.32 -1.47
N PHE A 36 -9.63 8.29 -2.74
CA PHE A 36 -8.82 9.34 -3.34
C PHE A 36 -9.62 10.65 -3.48
N GLU A 37 -10.86 10.58 -3.99
CA GLU A 37 -11.70 11.76 -4.10
C GLU A 37 -12.01 12.37 -2.73
N LEU A 38 -12.31 11.54 -1.73
CA LEU A 38 -12.55 11.99 -0.37
C LEU A 38 -11.31 12.69 0.22
N ALA A 39 -10.12 12.11 0.07
CA ALA A 39 -8.87 12.71 0.53
C ALA A 39 -8.61 14.07 -0.14
N LYS A 40 -8.87 14.17 -1.45
CA LYS A 40 -8.76 15.42 -2.21
C LYS A 40 -9.74 16.47 -1.69
N GLN A 41 -11.01 16.11 -1.52
CA GLN A 41 -12.04 17.03 -1.01
C GLN A 41 -11.73 17.47 0.42
N SER A 42 -11.24 16.60 1.29
CA SER A 42 -10.81 16.95 2.64
C SER A 42 -9.70 18.01 2.64
N GLN A 43 -8.75 17.93 1.70
CA GLN A 43 -7.71 18.96 1.54
C GLN A 43 -8.23 20.27 0.96
N ILE A 44 -9.23 20.22 0.06
CA ILE A 44 -9.85 21.43 -0.53
C ILE A 44 -10.73 22.16 0.49
N HIS A 45 -11.47 21.42 1.31
CA HIS A 45 -12.36 21.98 2.32
C HIS A 45 -11.60 22.63 3.48
N ASP A 46 -10.42 22.13 3.80
CA ASP A 46 -9.52 22.78 4.75
C ASP A 46 -8.62 23.80 4.03
N LEU A 47 -9.06 25.06 4.01
CA LEU A 47 -8.28 26.18 3.47
C LEU A 47 -6.94 26.41 4.19
N ASN A 48 -6.70 25.75 5.32
CA ASN A 48 -5.44 25.78 6.07
C ASN A 48 -4.60 24.50 5.91
N ALA A 49 -5.05 23.53 5.11
CA ALA A 49 -4.30 22.32 4.83
C ALA A 49 -2.88 22.67 4.31
N GLY A 50 -1.85 22.16 4.98
CA GLY A 50 -0.45 22.40 4.63
C GLY A 50 0.11 23.77 5.00
N LYS A 51 -0.68 24.67 5.62
CA LYS A 51 -0.13 25.93 6.20
C LYS A 51 0.59 25.69 7.51
N ASP A 52 0.11 24.72 8.28
CA ASP A 52 0.79 24.28 9.48
C ASP A 52 1.90 23.29 9.09
N VAL A 53 3.14 23.71 9.36
CA VAL A 53 4.34 22.90 9.15
C VAL A 53 4.82 22.25 10.45
N ALA A 54 4.08 22.44 11.55
CA ALA A 54 4.33 21.70 12.76
C ALA A 54 4.24 20.19 12.47
N PRO A 55 5.10 19.36 13.09
CA PRO A 55 4.94 17.93 13.04
C PRO A 55 3.53 17.54 13.48
N VAL A 56 2.89 16.63 12.74
CA VAL A 56 1.57 16.14 13.11
C VAL A 56 1.69 15.41 14.46
N GLU A 57 1.10 15.99 15.50
CA GLU A 57 0.97 15.37 16.83
C GLU A 57 -0.12 14.28 16.80
N GLY A 58 0.00 13.24 17.61
CA GLY A 58 -0.97 12.12 17.65
C GLY A 58 -0.59 10.90 16.79
N LEU A 59 0.54 10.97 16.06
CA LEU A 59 1.13 9.85 15.31
C LEU A 59 2.20 9.11 16.13
N GLU A 60 2.07 9.10 17.45
CA GLU A 60 3.00 8.39 18.33
C GLU A 60 2.76 6.86 18.31
N GLY A 61 3.83 6.10 18.56
CA GLY A 61 3.79 4.65 18.66
C GLY A 61 4.17 3.91 17.38
N SER A 62 4.21 2.57 17.49
CA SER A 62 4.81 1.68 16.49
C SER A 62 4.15 1.72 15.11
N VAL A 63 2.85 2.06 15.08
CA VAL A 63 2.08 2.20 13.83
C VAL A 63 2.41 3.51 13.15
N GLY A 64 2.37 4.64 13.88
CA GLY A 64 2.71 5.95 13.34
C GLY A 64 4.13 6.00 12.78
N THR A 65 5.12 5.47 13.51
CA THR A 65 6.50 5.35 13.03
C THR A 65 6.60 4.53 11.73
N ARG A 66 5.83 3.44 11.60
CA ARG A 66 5.83 2.60 10.40
C ARG A 66 5.18 3.30 9.21
N VAL A 67 4.12 4.05 9.43
CA VAL A 67 3.44 4.84 8.40
C VAL A 67 4.38 5.94 7.89
N MET A 68 5.02 6.68 8.79
CA MET A 68 6.00 7.72 8.43
C MET A 68 7.19 7.14 7.67
N LYS A 69 7.77 6.04 8.15
CA LYS A 69 8.87 5.35 7.44
C LYS A 69 8.47 4.88 6.03
N ARG A 70 7.22 4.44 5.84
CA ARG A 70 6.71 4.03 4.52
C ARG A 70 6.52 5.25 3.59
N TYR A 71 6.03 6.36 4.14
CA TYR A 71 5.88 7.61 3.40
C TYR A 71 7.25 8.13 2.95
N GLU A 72 8.22 8.21 3.86
CA GLU A 72 9.61 8.59 3.53
C GLU A 72 10.22 7.67 2.46
N GLY A 73 10.08 6.36 2.60
CA GLY A 73 10.55 5.38 1.62
C GLY A 73 9.87 5.47 0.25
N SER A 74 8.71 6.12 0.13
CA SER A 74 8.05 6.34 -1.17
C SER A 74 8.74 7.38 -2.04
N PHE A 75 9.54 8.27 -1.42
CA PHE A 75 10.35 9.26 -2.12
C PHE A 75 11.74 8.74 -2.50
N GLU A 76 12.13 7.57 -1.99
CA GLU A 76 13.34 6.89 -2.46
C GLU A 76 13.14 6.54 -3.94
N ALA A 77 13.89 7.21 -4.81
CA ALA A 77 13.82 6.97 -6.23
C ALA A 77 14.16 5.52 -6.52
N THR A 78 13.16 4.72 -6.92
CA THR A 78 13.45 3.52 -7.70
C THR A 78 14.01 4.04 -9.01
N SER A 79 15.30 3.81 -9.29
CA SER A 79 15.92 4.19 -10.55
C SER A 79 14.93 3.91 -11.68
N PRO A 80 14.48 4.93 -12.43
CA PRO A 80 13.50 4.71 -13.49
C PRO A 80 14.10 3.64 -14.40
N LYS A 81 13.44 2.48 -14.50
CA LYS A 81 13.85 1.48 -15.47
C LYS A 81 13.75 2.17 -16.82
N THR A 82 14.90 2.45 -17.42
CA THR A 82 15.00 2.95 -18.79
C THR A 82 14.56 1.82 -19.72
N GLU A 83 13.25 1.68 -19.91
CA GLU A 83 12.68 0.83 -20.95
C GLU A 83 13.07 1.49 -22.29
N THR A 84 14.10 0.96 -22.95
CA THR A 84 14.53 1.43 -24.27
C THR A 84 13.60 0.84 -25.31
N TYR A 85 12.67 1.64 -25.82
CA TYR A 85 11.80 1.26 -26.92
C TYR A 85 12.50 1.57 -28.25
N SER A 86 12.89 0.56 -29.01
CA SER A 86 13.34 0.73 -30.40
C SER A 86 12.13 0.70 -31.33
N ILE A 87 11.79 1.84 -31.94
CA ILE A 87 10.76 1.91 -32.97
C ILE A 87 11.45 1.76 -34.33
N SER A 88 11.27 0.60 -34.95
CA SER A 88 11.67 0.37 -36.35
C SER A 88 10.53 0.87 -37.24
N VAL A 89 10.76 1.94 -38.00
CA VAL A 89 9.82 2.39 -39.04
C VAL A 89 10.26 1.76 -40.35
N ASP A 90 9.54 0.73 -40.78
CA ASP A 90 9.72 0.13 -42.10
C ASP A 90 8.64 0.67 -43.05
N GLY A 91 9.05 1.20 -44.19
CA GLY A 91 8.15 1.61 -45.28
C GLY A 91 7.76 3.09 -45.33
N ILE A 92 8.63 3.93 -45.89
CA ILE A 92 8.18 5.01 -46.77
C ILE A 92 8.86 4.79 -48.12
N GLU A 93 8.20 4.04 -49.00
CA GLU A 93 8.57 4.01 -50.41
C GLU A 93 8.18 5.35 -51.04
N THR A 94 9.16 6.20 -51.32
CA THR A 94 8.97 7.34 -52.22
C THR A 94 8.97 6.81 -53.66
N LYS A 95 7.79 6.82 -54.27
CA LYS A 95 7.57 6.57 -55.69
C LYS A 95 8.09 7.71 -56.56
#